data_AF-A0A2E2NYG3-F1
#
_entry.id   AF-A0A2E2NYG3-F1
#
_cell.length_a   1.000
_cell.length_b   1.000
_cell.length_c   1.000
_cell.angle_alpha   90.00
_cell.angle_beta   90.00
_cell.angle_gamma   90.00
#
_symmetry.space_group_name_H-M   'P 1'
#
loop_
_entity.id
_entity.type
_entity.pdbx_description
1 polymer ?
#
loop_
_entity_poly.entity_id
_entity_poly.type
_entity_poly.pdbx_seq_one_letter_code
_entity_poly.pdbx_strand_id
1 'polypeptide(L)'
;MGQLIEINQGEIKVKFDSPTAGKLTFKELGINDDQLILEGGFLRLTFDLDGIGEHQYFAVPTVEISYTEKCAETHWQCDFNGVTILDKVDHHGHSTVLLLDRKKLAELEHHHENTLVIHAEFPEKVQLLAADSFINLFK
;
A
#
# COMPACT_ATOMS: atom_id res chain seq x y z
N MET A 1 -10.44 -15.08 7.76
CA MET A 1 -9.69 -13.92 7.22
C MET A 1 -10.01 -12.78 8.16
N GLY A 2 -9.11 -12.48 9.08
CA GLY A 2 -9.29 -11.47 10.11
C GLY A 2 -8.16 -10.46 10.02
N GLN A 3 -8.10 -9.70 8.92
CA GLN A 3 -7.17 -8.60 8.82
C GLN A 3 -7.56 -7.55 9.85
N LEU A 4 -6.59 -7.05 10.62
CA LEU A 4 -6.84 -6.00 11.60
C LEU A 4 -6.44 -4.67 10.96
N ILE A 5 -7.38 -3.73 10.90
CA ILE A 5 -7.18 -2.43 10.27
C ILE A 5 -7.29 -1.34 11.32
N GLU A 6 -6.25 -0.53 11.41
CA GLU A 6 -6.22 0.69 12.21
C GLU A 6 -6.14 1.88 11.25
N ILE A 7 -7.12 2.78 11.31
CA ILE A 7 -7.19 3.96 10.47
C ILE A 7 -7.04 5.19 11.36
N ASN A 8 -5.99 5.97 11.11
CA ASN A 8 -5.73 7.27 11.69
C ASN A 8 -5.71 8.33 10.58
N GLN A 9 -5.78 9.61 10.95
CA GLN A 9 -5.68 10.69 9.95
C GLN A 9 -4.33 10.64 9.23
N GLY A 10 -4.34 10.29 7.94
CA GLY A 10 -3.14 10.17 7.12
C GLY A 10 -2.33 8.88 7.33
N GLU A 11 -2.75 7.96 8.18
CA GLU A 11 -2.07 6.67 8.39
C GLU A 11 -3.06 5.51 8.42
N ILE A 12 -2.83 4.50 7.59
CA ILE A 12 -3.62 3.28 7.52
C ILE A 12 -2.68 2.13 7.80
N LYS A 13 -2.96 1.38 8.86
CA LYS A 13 -2.24 0.17 9.20
C LYS A 13 -3.11 -1.03 8.95
N VAL A 14 -2.61 -1.98 8.17
CA VAL A 14 -3.29 -3.23 7.84
C VAL A 14 -2.39 -4.36 8.31
N LYS A 15 -2.88 -5.17 9.24
CA LYS A 15 -2.18 -6.38 9.69
C LYS A 15 -2.78 -7.60 9.05
N PHE A 16 -1.94 -8.36 8.36
CA PHE A 16 -2.31 -9.67 7.82
C PHE A 16 -2.05 -10.75 8.85
N ASP A 17 -3.07 -11.55 9.07
CA ASP A 17 -3.08 -12.76 9.90
C ASP A 17 -2.85 -14.02 9.06
N SER A 18 -2.96 -13.93 7.72
CA SER A 18 -2.65 -15.01 6.79
C SER A 18 -2.33 -14.48 5.38
N PRO A 19 -1.52 -15.21 4.56
CA PRO A 19 -1.23 -14.78 3.20
C PRO A 19 -2.52 -14.88 2.37
N THR A 20 -2.99 -13.73 1.91
CA THR A 20 -4.21 -13.66 1.09
C THR A 20 -3.80 -13.62 -0.38
N ALA A 21 -4.10 -14.71 -1.10
CA ALA A 21 -3.79 -14.81 -2.52
C ALA A 21 -4.71 -13.92 -3.37
N GLY A 22 -4.11 -13.25 -4.37
CA GLY A 22 -4.84 -12.46 -5.36
C GLY A 22 -4.93 -10.97 -5.04
N LYS A 23 -5.78 -10.27 -5.81
CA LYS A 23 -6.02 -8.84 -5.66
C LYS A 23 -6.97 -8.60 -4.50
N LEU A 24 -6.57 -7.77 -3.56
CA LEU A 24 -7.38 -7.35 -2.43
C LEU A 24 -7.58 -5.84 -2.51
N THR A 25 -8.81 -5.42 -2.73
CA THR A 25 -9.16 -3.99 -2.76
C THR A 25 -9.18 -3.41 -1.34
N PHE A 26 -8.99 -2.10 -1.22
CA PHE A 26 -9.09 -1.42 0.08
C PHE A 26 -10.51 -1.54 0.64
N LYS A 27 -11.51 -1.60 -0.23
CA LYS A 27 -12.90 -1.88 0.15
C LYS A 27 -13.08 -3.28 0.75
N GLU A 28 -12.43 -4.31 0.18
CA GLU A 28 -12.46 -5.67 0.73
C GLU A 28 -11.71 -5.79 2.05
N LEU A 29 -10.66 -4.98 2.23
CA LEU A 29 -10.01 -4.80 3.52
C LEU A 29 -10.99 -4.21 4.56
N GLY A 30 -11.97 -3.39 4.13
CA GLY A 30 -12.93 -2.75 5.01
C GLY A 30 -12.66 -1.25 5.22
N ILE A 31 -11.81 -0.67 4.37
CA ILE A 31 -11.54 0.76 4.30
C ILE A 31 -12.61 1.41 3.41
N ASN A 32 -13.22 2.50 3.89
CA ASN A 32 -14.23 3.25 3.14
C ASN A 32 -13.65 4.53 2.55
N ASP A 33 -14.20 4.98 1.42
CA ASP A 33 -13.77 6.19 0.71
C ASP A 33 -13.82 7.45 1.59
N ASP A 34 -14.79 7.53 2.51
CA ASP A 34 -14.95 8.65 3.45
C ASP A 34 -13.77 8.79 4.42
N GLN A 35 -13.03 7.71 4.65
CA GLN A 35 -11.85 7.67 5.52
C GLN A 35 -10.56 7.95 4.75
N LEU A 36 -10.64 8.02 3.41
CA LEU A 36 -9.52 8.22 2.49
C LEU A 36 -9.49 9.62 1.90
N ILE A 37 -9.98 10.61 2.66
CA ILE A 37 -9.95 12.01 2.27
C ILE A 37 -8.73 12.66 2.94
N LEU A 38 -7.76 13.04 2.13
CA LEU A 38 -6.56 13.76 2.56
C LEU A 38 -6.74 15.22 2.20
N GLU A 39 -6.67 16.14 3.17
CA GLU A 39 -6.73 17.59 2.89
C GLU A 39 -5.43 18.14 2.24
N GLY A 40 -4.47 17.25 1.94
CA GLY A 40 -3.11 17.53 1.53
C GLY A 40 -2.09 17.00 2.54
N GLY A 41 -0.86 16.72 2.11
CA GLY A 41 0.22 16.21 2.95
C GLY A 41 0.52 14.72 2.73
N PHE A 42 0.80 14.00 3.82
CA PHE A 42 1.34 12.64 3.76
C PHE A 42 0.28 11.58 4.05
N LEU A 43 0.23 10.58 3.18
CA LEU A 43 -0.42 9.30 3.43
C LEU A 43 0.65 8.27 3.78
N ARG A 44 0.40 7.49 4.83
CA ARG A 44 1.23 6.34 5.19
C ARG A 44 0.37 5.09 5.24
N LEU A 45 0.67 4.13 4.38
CA LEU A 45 0.06 2.81 4.38
C LEU A 45 1.07 1.81 4.93
N THR A 46 0.80 1.25 6.10
CA THR A 46 1.68 0.26 6.75
C THR A 46 1.01 -1.10 6.67
N PHE A 47 1.60 -2.02 5.92
CA PHE A 47 1.18 -3.42 5.85
C PHE A 47 2.10 -4.26 6.72
N ASP A 48 1.55 -4.76 7.82
CA ASP A 48 2.22 -5.68 8.73
C ASP A 48 2.00 -7.12 8.21
N LEU A 49 3.08 -7.73 7.76
CA LEU A 49 3.17 -9.09 7.20
C LEU A 49 3.83 -10.06 8.19
N ASP A 50 3.87 -9.71 9.47
CA ASP A 50 4.36 -10.60 10.52
C ASP A 50 3.40 -11.77 10.78
N GLY A 51 3.96 -12.96 10.99
CA GLY A 51 3.21 -14.16 11.37
C GLY A 51 2.47 -14.87 10.23
N ILE A 52 2.56 -14.42 8.98
CA ILE A 52 1.85 -15.04 7.85
C ILE A 52 2.56 -16.27 7.23
N GLY A 53 3.66 -16.74 7.83
CA GLY A 53 4.34 -17.97 7.41
C GLY A 53 5.22 -17.79 6.18
N GLU A 54 5.20 -18.75 5.25
CA GLU A 54 5.97 -18.64 3.99
C GLU A 54 5.33 -17.62 3.03
N HIS A 55 6.03 -16.52 2.77
CA HIS A 55 5.60 -15.49 1.83
C HIS A 55 5.88 -15.92 0.39
N GLN A 56 4.90 -16.57 -0.24
CA GLN A 56 4.95 -16.76 -1.69
C GLN A 56 4.50 -15.49 -2.41
N TYR A 57 5.45 -14.58 -2.65
CA TYR A 57 5.18 -13.37 -3.41
C TYR A 57 4.75 -13.65 -4.84
N PHE A 58 3.81 -12.85 -5.33
CA PHE A 58 3.43 -12.83 -6.74
C PHE A 58 4.63 -12.43 -7.61
N ALA A 59 4.60 -12.79 -8.90
CA ALA A 59 5.73 -12.54 -9.81
C ALA A 59 6.12 -11.05 -9.88
N VAL A 60 5.13 -10.16 -9.81
CA VAL A 60 5.29 -8.72 -9.68
C VAL A 60 4.28 -8.22 -8.64
N PRO A 61 4.68 -8.11 -7.35
CA PRO A 61 3.81 -7.57 -6.32
C PRO A 61 3.44 -6.14 -6.70
N THR A 62 2.14 -5.84 -6.69
CA THR A 62 1.60 -4.60 -7.24
C THR A 62 0.71 -3.93 -6.22
N VAL A 63 0.86 -2.62 -6.07
CA VAL A 63 -0.06 -1.76 -5.33
C VAL A 63 -0.56 -0.70 -6.28
N GLU A 64 -1.87 -0.61 -6.43
CA GLU A 64 -2.52 0.41 -7.26
C GLU A 64 -3.37 1.29 -6.35
N ILE A 65 -3.19 2.60 -6.48
CA ILE A 65 -3.92 3.58 -5.69
C ILE A 65 -4.55 4.56 -6.66
N SER A 66 -5.88 4.59 -6.63
CA SER A 66 -6.70 5.43 -7.49
C SER A 66 -7.30 6.56 -6.68
N TYR A 67 -7.42 7.73 -7.29
CA TYR A 67 -7.89 8.94 -6.65
C TYR A 67 -8.71 9.82 -7.60
N THR A 68 -9.68 10.54 -7.05
CA THR A 68 -10.68 11.28 -7.84
C THR A 68 -10.12 12.51 -8.52
N GLU A 69 -9.31 13.28 -7.80
CA GLU A 69 -8.73 14.53 -8.26
C GLU A 69 -7.54 14.28 -9.18
N LYS A 70 -7.29 15.20 -10.10
CA LYS A 70 -6.07 15.14 -10.91
C LYS A 70 -4.94 15.81 -10.15
N CYS A 71 -4.12 15.04 -9.46
CA CYS A 71 -2.95 15.59 -8.76
C CYS A 71 -1.88 15.98 -9.78
N ALA A 72 -1.32 17.20 -9.63
CA ALA A 72 -0.27 17.68 -10.52
C ALA A 72 1.03 16.86 -10.37
N GLU A 73 1.39 16.54 -9.13
CA GLU A 73 2.55 15.73 -8.78
C GLU A 73 2.20 14.91 -7.53
N THR A 74 2.63 13.66 -7.49
CA THR A 74 2.52 12.81 -6.30
C THR A 74 3.82 12.07 -6.12
N HIS A 75 4.38 12.13 -4.92
CA HIS A 75 5.59 11.38 -4.59
C HIS A 75 5.22 10.11 -3.84
N TRP A 76 5.77 8.99 -4.28
CA TRP A 76 5.54 7.67 -3.72
C TRP A 76 6.86 7.05 -3.33
N GLN A 77 6.93 6.59 -2.09
CA GLN A 77 8.07 5.85 -1.57
C GLN A 77 7.56 4.56 -0.93
N CYS A 78 8.15 3.43 -1.30
CA CYS A 78 7.87 2.15 -0.67
C CYS A 78 9.11 1.67 0.06
N ASP A 79 8.97 1.48 1.35
CA ASP A 79 10.00 0.94 2.23
C ASP A 79 9.57 -0.45 2.70
N PHE A 80 10.46 -1.42 2.61
CA PHE A 80 10.24 -2.76 3.14
C PHE A 80 11.32 -3.06 4.17
N ASN A 81 10.90 -3.42 5.39
CA ASN A 81 11.80 -3.64 6.53
C ASN A 81 12.79 -2.48 6.76
N GLY A 82 12.32 -1.25 6.55
CA GLY A 82 13.12 -0.02 6.73
C GLY A 82 14.07 0.30 5.57
N VAL A 83 14.01 -0.45 4.46
CA VAL A 83 14.82 -0.20 3.26
C VAL A 83 13.92 0.22 2.11
N THR A 84 14.25 1.36 1.49
CA THR A 84 13.52 1.85 0.31
C THR A 84 13.72 0.91 -0.88
N ILE A 85 12.62 0.25 -1.27
CA ILE A 85 12.61 -0.67 -2.41
C ILE A 85 12.17 0.02 -3.71
N LEU A 86 11.33 1.05 -3.61
CA LEU A 86 10.80 1.83 -4.71
C LEU A 86 10.68 3.30 -4.30
N ASP A 87 11.08 4.19 -5.20
CA ASP A 87 10.85 5.63 -5.11
C ASP A 87 10.37 6.08 -6.50
N LYS A 88 9.21 6.73 -6.55
CA LYS A 88 8.52 7.08 -7.79
C LYS A 88 7.79 8.41 -7.63
N VAL A 89 8.03 9.32 -8.55
CA VAL A 89 7.23 10.54 -8.71
C VAL A 89 6.32 10.37 -9.92
N ASP A 90 5.01 10.49 -9.71
CA ASP A 90 4.04 10.55 -10.80
C ASP A 90 3.58 11.99 -11.02
N HIS A 91 3.53 12.37 -12.29
CA HIS A 91 3.09 13.68 -12.73
C HIS A 91 1.74 13.55 -13.41
N HIS A 92 0.76 14.34 -13.01
CA HIS A 92 -0.55 14.45 -13.64
C HIS A 92 -1.29 13.10 -13.82
N GLY A 93 -1.72 12.50 -12.71
CA GLY A 93 -2.45 11.23 -12.69
C GLY A 93 -3.83 11.31 -12.03
N HIS A 94 -4.63 10.27 -12.21
CA HIS A 94 -5.79 9.90 -11.37
C HIS A 94 -5.55 8.57 -10.64
N SER A 95 -4.44 7.90 -10.94
CA SER A 95 -4.04 6.69 -10.28
C SER A 95 -2.54 6.51 -10.42
N THR A 96 -1.98 5.77 -9.48
CA THR A 96 -0.58 5.38 -9.45
C THR A 96 -0.48 3.88 -9.26
N VAL A 97 0.30 3.24 -10.13
CA VAL A 97 0.62 1.82 -10.04
C VAL A 97 2.07 1.67 -9.59
N LEU A 98 2.26 1.06 -8.44
CA LEU A 98 3.53 0.75 -7.81
C LEU A 98 3.85 -0.73 -8.05
N LEU A 99 4.82 -0.98 -8.92
CA LEU A 99 5.34 -2.32 -9.19
C LEU A 99 6.54 -2.56 -8.28
N LEU A 100 6.38 -3.42 -7.28
CA LEU A 100 7.42 -3.73 -6.32
C LEU A 100 8.35 -4.81 -6.86
N ASP A 101 9.62 -4.73 -6.49
CA ASP A 101 10.61 -5.75 -6.87
C ASP A 101 10.51 -6.96 -5.94
N ARG A 102 9.95 -8.06 -6.46
CA ARG A 102 9.88 -9.35 -5.75
C ARG A 102 11.23 -9.79 -5.20
N LYS A 103 12.33 -9.58 -5.94
CA LYS A 103 13.65 -10.03 -5.50
C LYS A 103 14.09 -9.27 -4.27
N LYS A 104 13.92 -7.94 -4.26
CA LYS A 104 14.22 -7.12 -3.09
C LYS A 104 13.36 -7.50 -1.88
N LEU A 105 12.07 -7.76 -2.08
CA LEU A 105 11.18 -8.23 -1.01
C LEU A 105 11.70 -9.54 -0.40
N ALA A 106 12.00 -10.53 -1.24
CA ALA A 106 12.53 -11.82 -0.78
C ALA A 106 13.94 -11.72 -0.15
N GLU A 107 14.78 -10.78 -0.59
CA GLU A 107 16.11 -10.55 -0.02
C GLU A 107 16.06 -9.87 1.36
N LEU A 108 15.11 -8.96 1.54
CA LEU A 108 14.94 -8.19 2.78
C LEU A 108 13.98 -8.85 3.78
N GLU A 109 13.33 -9.93 3.37
CA GLU A 109 12.42 -10.70 4.20
C GLU A 109 13.12 -11.29 5.42
N HIS A 110 12.53 -11.09 6.59
CA HIS A 110 12.97 -11.67 7.84
C HIS A 110 12.03 -12.80 8.26
N HIS A 111 12.54 -13.75 9.04
CA HIS A 111 11.75 -14.89 9.52
C HIS A 111 10.61 -14.50 10.49
N HIS A 112 10.66 -13.31 11.11
CA HIS A 112 9.79 -12.95 12.24
C HIS A 112 9.26 -11.52 12.23
N GLU A 113 9.65 -10.66 11.29
CA GLU A 113 9.13 -9.30 11.24
C GLU A 113 9.23 -8.77 9.82
N ASN A 114 8.08 -8.65 9.14
CA ASN A 114 8.02 -8.11 7.79
C ASN A 114 7.01 -6.98 7.76
N THR A 115 7.47 -5.77 7.46
CA THR A 115 6.62 -4.59 7.36
C THR A 115 6.89 -3.87 6.05
N LEU A 116 5.84 -3.69 5.25
CA LEU A 116 5.85 -2.86 4.06
C LEU A 116 5.18 -1.53 4.39
N VAL A 117 5.91 -0.43 4.21
CA VAL A 117 5.39 0.93 4.42
C VAL A 117 5.38 1.66 3.09
N ILE A 118 4.24 2.21 2.71
CA ILE A 118 4.09 3.04 1.51
C ILE A 118 3.78 4.45 1.98
N HIS A 119 4.67 5.36 1.64
CA HIS A 119 4.50 6.78 1.83
C HIS A 119 4.01 7.39 0.52
N ALA A 120 3.00 8.24 0.60
CA ALA A 120 2.57 9.08 -0.49
C ALA A 120 2.53 10.52 -0.02
N GLU A 121 3.01 11.43 -0.85
CA GLU A 121 2.89 12.88 -0.62
C GLU A 121 1.99 13.48 -1.70
N PHE A 122 0.93 14.16 -1.23
CA PHE A 122 -0.02 14.87 -2.06
C PHE A 122 0.11 16.37 -1.80
N PRO A 123 0.38 17.19 -2.82
CA PRO A 123 0.49 18.65 -2.68
C PRO A 123 -0.89 19.31 -2.48
N GLU A 124 -1.97 18.62 -2.84
CA GLU A 124 -3.33 19.13 -2.83
C GLU A 124 -4.27 18.13 -2.13
N LYS A 125 -5.47 18.60 -1.78
CA LYS A 125 -6.53 17.75 -1.26
C LYS A 125 -6.89 16.67 -2.28
N VAL A 126 -6.95 15.42 -1.83
CA VAL A 126 -7.27 14.27 -2.66
C VAL A 126 -8.17 13.29 -1.90
N GLN A 127 -9.10 12.68 -2.61
CA GLN A 127 -9.88 11.55 -2.12
C GLN A 127 -9.46 10.28 -2.87
N LEU A 128 -9.00 9.28 -2.12
CA LEU A 128 -8.67 7.98 -2.70
C LEU A 128 -9.94 7.13 -2.85
N LEU A 129 -9.93 6.28 -3.88
CA LEU A 129 -11.03 5.37 -4.20
C LEU A 129 -10.71 3.98 -3.67
N ALA A 130 -11.35 3.54 -2.59
CA ALA A 130 -11.07 2.26 -1.95
C ALA A 130 -11.47 1.07 -2.83
N ALA A 131 -12.48 1.24 -3.69
CA ALA A 131 -12.93 0.20 -4.61
C ALA A 131 -11.94 -0.03 -5.77
N ASP A 132 -11.26 1.02 -6.22
CA ASP A 132 -10.32 1.00 -7.34
C ASP A 132 -8.86 0.88 -6.90
N SER A 133 -8.60 1.02 -5.59
CA SER A 133 -7.28 0.82 -5.00
C SER A 133 -7.15 -0.60 -4.49
N PHE A 134 -6.06 -1.28 -4.85
CA PHE A 134 -5.83 -2.67 -4.46
C PHE A 134 -4.36 -2.97 -4.21
N ILE A 135 -4.14 -4.04 -3.44
CA ILE A 135 -2.84 -4.68 -3.28
C ILE A 135 -2.88 -6.09 -3.85
N ASN A 136 -1.78 -6.53 -4.42
CA ASN A 136 -1.60 -7.88 -4.91
C ASN A 136 -0.17 -8.33 -4.57
N LEU A 137 0.00 -8.91 -3.38
CA LEU A 137 1.31 -9.27 -2.84
C LEU A 137 1.58 -10.78 -2.94
N PHE A 138 0.60 -11.63 -2.67
CA PHE A 138 0.78 -13.08 -2.52
C PHE A 138 0.13 -13.88 -3.65
N LYS A 139 0.73 -15.02 -3.95
CA LYS A 139 0.24 -16.02 -4.90
C LYS A 139 -0.57 -17.12 -4.22
#